data_AF-A0A5J5BKF2-F1
#
_entry.id   AF-A0A5J5BKF2-F1
#
_cell.length_a   1.000
_cell.length_b   1.000
_cell.length_c   1.000
_cell.angle_alpha   90.00
_cell.angle_beta   90.00
_cell.angle_gamma   90.00
#
_symmetry.space_group_name_H-M   'P 1'
#
loop_
_entity.id
_entity.type
_entity.pdbx_description
1 polymer ?
#
loop_
_entity_poly.entity_id
_entity_poly.type
_entity_poly.pdbx_seq_one_letter_code
_entity_poly.pdbx_strand_id
1 'polypeptide(L)'
;MRLACGFWKLHSVFLQMCLWSPLFRAQSPELSARALDSLLQDYAFRAFLPPKTGIPYNGRVPSNLTGIKVSALRLRSGSLRKRGFSSFKEFHIPIGVVEQPYVERLVLVYHNLQNWSSLYYPLPGFTYLAPVLGLLAYDASNLSASDLSELDIRASQNPILITFFNASSGLSPKCVYFGLDGLAGRIGNAGCVGETVQTQEKDTDNATDSRKRHYITDDNYWEFKGTDGIGDSDKTIVGE
;
A
#
# COMPACT_ATOMS: atom_id res chain seq x y z
N MET A 1 -1.65 57.24 60.05
CA MET A 1 -0.66 56.79 59.04
C MET A 1 -0.15 55.40 59.41
N ARG A 2 -0.57 54.37 58.67
CA ARG A 2 0.25 53.29 58.12
C ARG A 2 -0.67 52.29 57.41
N LEU A 3 -0.44 52.20 56.11
CA LEU A 3 -1.05 51.29 55.15
C LEU A 3 -0.42 49.89 55.26
N ALA A 4 -1.16 48.94 54.69
CA ALA A 4 -0.76 47.63 54.20
C ALA A 4 -0.56 46.52 55.24
N CYS A 5 -1.26 45.40 55.06
CA CYS A 5 -0.71 44.27 54.31
C CYS A 5 -1.78 43.17 54.16
N GLY A 6 -1.93 42.59 52.96
CA GLY A 6 -2.68 41.33 52.84
C GLY A 6 -3.38 41.02 51.52
N PHE A 7 -2.75 41.22 50.35
CA PHE A 7 -3.31 40.72 49.09
C PHE A 7 -2.30 40.03 48.15
N TRP A 8 -1.14 39.62 48.66
CA TRP A 8 -0.06 39.07 47.83
C TRP A 8 0.32 37.62 48.18
N LYS A 9 -0.66 36.72 48.34
CA LYS A 9 -0.34 35.28 48.45
C LYS A 9 -1.13 34.35 47.52
N LEU A 10 -2.05 34.84 46.70
CA LEU A 10 -2.81 34.00 45.77
C LEU A 10 -2.39 34.13 44.30
N HIS A 11 -1.66 35.18 43.92
CA HIS A 11 -1.18 35.32 42.55
C HIS A 11 0.07 34.48 42.23
N SER A 12 0.81 34.02 43.24
CA SER A 12 2.08 33.32 43.00
C SER A 12 1.93 31.84 42.65
N VAL A 13 0.81 31.20 42.99
CA VAL A 13 0.61 29.76 42.72
C VAL A 13 0.05 29.53 41.31
N PHE A 14 -0.73 30.47 40.78
CA PHE A 14 -1.32 30.35 39.44
C PHE A 14 -0.29 30.51 38.31
N LEU A 15 0.80 31.25 38.54
CA LEU A 15 1.85 31.46 37.52
C LEU A 15 2.82 30.27 37.43
N GLN A 16 2.90 29.42 38.46
CA GLN A 16 3.78 28.24 38.48
C GLN A 16 3.13 26.97 37.89
N MET A 17 1.82 26.98 37.63
CA MET A 17 1.14 25.85 36.94
C MET A 17 1.26 25.88 35.41
N CYS A 18 1.76 26.97 34.81
CA CYS A 18 1.99 27.05 33.37
C CYS A 18 3.39 26.57 32.94
N LEU A 19 4.30 26.35 33.89
CA LEU A 19 5.69 25.92 33.62
C LEU A 19 5.88 24.39 33.66
N TRP A 20 4.83 23.64 34.01
CA TRP A 20 4.79 22.18 33.94
C TRP A 20 3.68 21.65 33.03
N SER A 21 3.19 22.47 32.09
CA SER A 21 2.59 21.87 30.92
C SER A 21 3.73 21.18 30.17
N PRO A 22 3.76 19.84 30.03
CA PRO A 22 4.58 19.28 28.99
C PRO A 22 4.15 20.03 27.73
N LEU A 23 5.12 20.59 27.02
CA LEU A 23 4.91 21.01 25.65
C LEU A 23 4.29 19.79 24.98
N PHE A 24 2.96 19.79 24.83
CA PHE A 24 2.28 18.85 23.96
C PHE A 24 2.84 19.23 22.60
N ARG A 25 3.96 18.60 22.25
CA ARG A 25 4.40 18.46 20.89
C ARG A 25 3.18 17.81 20.26
N ALA A 26 2.40 18.61 19.55
CA ALA A 26 1.43 18.09 18.62
C ALA A 26 2.26 17.26 17.63
N GLN A 27 2.48 15.99 17.97
CA GLN A 27 2.74 14.99 16.97
C GLN A 27 1.45 15.04 16.16
N SER A 28 1.51 15.67 14.98
CA SER A 28 0.54 15.38 13.94
C SER A 28 0.41 13.86 13.94
N PRO A 29 -0.79 13.28 14.12
CA PRO A 29 -0.92 11.84 14.06
C PRO A 29 -0.30 11.43 12.73
N GLU A 30 0.81 10.70 12.77
CA GLU A 30 1.31 10.07 11.55
C GLU A 30 0.15 9.22 11.06
N LEU A 31 -0.37 9.58 9.89
CA LEU A 31 -1.49 8.91 9.28
C LEU A 31 -1.04 7.45 9.08
N SER A 32 -1.68 6.50 9.76
CA SER A 32 -1.34 5.09 9.63
C SER A 32 -1.59 4.62 8.20
N ALA A 33 -0.94 3.53 7.77
CA ALA A 33 -1.20 2.89 6.48
C ALA A 33 -2.70 2.70 6.25
N ARG A 34 -3.42 2.14 7.24
CA ARG A 34 -4.88 2.02 7.21
C ARG A 34 -5.63 3.33 6.99
N ALA A 35 -5.25 4.37 7.71
CA ALA A 35 -5.91 5.67 7.59
C ALA A 35 -5.64 6.29 6.20
N LEU A 36 -4.48 6.02 5.61
CA LEU A 36 -4.18 6.38 4.23
C LEU A 36 -5.07 5.60 3.26
N ASP A 37 -5.21 4.30 3.40
CA ASP A 37 -5.99 3.48 2.47
C ASP A 37 -7.45 3.91 2.44
N SER A 38 -8.06 4.15 3.61
CA SER A 38 -9.42 4.69 3.72
C SER A 38 -9.55 6.08 3.08
N LEU A 39 -8.54 6.94 3.23
CA LEU A 39 -8.53 8.27 2.62
C LEU A 39 -8.43 8.18 1.09
N LEU A 40 -7.55 7.33 0.57
CA LEU A 40 -7.35 7.12 -0.86
C LEU A 40 -8.57 6.45 -1.51
N GLN A 41 -9.23 5.53 -0.79
CA GLN A 41 -10.50 4.94 -1.17
C GLN A 41 -11.56 6.02 -1.41
N ASP A 42 -11.77 6.95 -0.47
CA ASP A 42 -12.75 8.04 -0.63
C ASP A 42 -12.46 8.87 -1.89
N TYR A 43 -11.20 9.26 -2.12
CA TYR A 43 -10.83 9.98 -3.35
C TYR A 43 -11.02 9.17 -4.63
N ALA A 44 -10.86 7.85 -4.58
CA ALA A 44 -11.10 6.97 -5.72
C ALA A 44 -12.60 6.85 -6.02
N PHE A 45 -13.46 6.72 -5.00
CA PHE A 45 -14.92 6.61 -5.17
C PHE A 45 -15.56 7.90 -5.68
N ARG A 46 -15.06 9.07 -5.25
CA ARG A 46 -15.50 10.39 -5.76
C ARG A 46 -15.34 10.55 -7.27
N ALA A 47 -14.52 9.72 -7.92
CA ALA A 47 -14.33 9.76 -9.37
C ALA A 47 -15.54 9.23 -10.18
N PHE A 48 -16.49 8.55 -9.54
CA PHE A 48 -17.65 7.94 -10.22
C PHE A 48 -18.78 8.95 -10.50
N LEU A 49 -18.94 9.42 -11.74
CA LEU A 49 -20.04 10.30 -12.15
C LEU A 49 -20.45 10.15 -13.65
N PRO A 50 -21.63 9.59 -13.97
CA PRO A 50 -22.19 8.35 -13.43
C PRO A 50 -21.28 7.13 -13.74
N PRO A 51 -21.28 6.10 -12.86
CA PRO A 51 -20.35 4.98 -12.97
C PRO A 51 -20.73 3.97 -14.04
N LYS A 52 -19.78 3.63 -14.92
CA LYS A 52 -19.87 2.53 -15.88
C LYS A 52 -19.00 1.35 -15.42
N THR A 53 -19.51 0.13 -15.59
CA THR A 53 -18.77 -1.09 -15.26
C THR A 53 -17.65 -1.34 -16.28
N GLY A 54 -16.49 -1.82 -15.82
CA GLY A 54 -15.36 -2.18 -16.67
C GLY A 54 -14.52 -1.01 -17.16
N ILE A 55 -14.77 0.21 -16.65
CA ILE A 55 -14.02 1.42 -16.99
C ILE A 55 -13.29 1.91 -15.73
N PRO A 56 -11.95 2.08 -15.78
CA PRO A 56 -11.21 2.74 -14.71
C PRO A 56 -11.48 4.24 -14.65
N TYR A 57 -11.70 4.77 -13.45
CA TYR A 57 -11.86 6.19 -13.17
C TYR A 57 -10.68 6.68 -12.33
N ASN A 58 -9.96 7.70 -12.78
CA ASN A 58 -8.86 8.27 -12.00
C ASN A 58 -9.42 9.25 -10.97
N GLY A 59 -9.07 9.06 -9.69
CA GLY A 59 -9.39 10.01 -8.63
C GLY A 59 -8.35 11.13 -8.54
N ARG A 60 -8.72 12.21 -7.85
CA ARG A 60 -7.84 13.36 -7.61
C ARG A 60 -7.58 13.46 -6.11
N VAL A 61 -6.33 13.27 -5.73
CA VAL A 61 -5.86 13.45 -4.36
C VAL A 61 -5.61 14.94 -4.06
N PRO A 62 -5.68 15.35 -2.79
CA PRO A 62 -5.44 16.73 -2.36
C PRO A 62 -3.95 17.09 -2.49
N SER A 63 -3.64 18.39 -2.47
CA SER A 63 -2.27 18.89 -2.68
C SER A 63 -1.25 18.40 -1.65
N ASN A 64 -1.69 18.06 -0.44
CA ASN A 64 -0.82 17.47 0.59
C ASN A 64 -0.43 16.00 0.29
N LEU A 65 -1.06 15.35 -0.69
CA LEU A 65 -0.74 13.99 -1.15
C LEU A 65 -0.31 13.97 -2.62
N THR A 66 0.29 15.08 -3.09
CA THR A 66 0.69 15.24 -4.48
C THR A 66 1.64 14.11 -4.91
N GLY A 67 1.42 13.60 -6.12
CA GLY A 67 2.20 12.50 -6.70
C GLY A 67 1.56 11.12 -6.50
N ILE A 68 0.71 10.95 -5.48
CA ILE A 68 -0.06 9.71 -5.32
C ILE A 68 -1.08 9.62 -6.46
N LYS A 69 -1.11 8.48 -7.14
CA LYS A 69 -2.12 8.19 -8.16
C LYS A 69 -3.16 7.27 -7.56
N VAL A 70 -4.44 7.56 -7.75
CA VAL A 70 -5.55 6.69 -7.33
C VAL A 70 -6.52 6.45 -8.48
N SER A 71 -7.09 5.25 -8.54
CA SER A 71 -8.10 4.91 -9.53
C SER A 71 -9.10 3.90 -8.98
N ALA A 72 -10.37 4.00 -9.38
CA ALA A 72 -11.41 3.04 -9.05
C ALA A 72 -11.91 2.34 -10.30
N LEU A 73 -12.10 1.02 -10.22
CA LEU A 73 -12.63 0.18 -11.29
C LEU A 73 -13.81 -0.64 -10.76
N ARG A 74 -15.00 -0.37 -11.28
CA ARG A 74 -16.21 -1.13 -10.93
C ARG A 74 -16.37 -2.36 -11.80
N LEU A 75 -16.56 -3.53 -11.19
CA LEU A 75 -16.76 -4.81 -11.87
C LEU A 75 -17.98 -5.56 -11.32
N ARG A 76 -18.50 -6.51 -12.11
CA ARG A 76 -19.38 -7.56 -11.60
C ARG A 76 -18.54 -8.76 -11.21
N SER A 77 -18.78 -9.33 -10.04
CA SER A 77 -18.03 -10.49 -9.53
C SER A 77 -18.03 -11.68 -10.48
N GLY A 78 -19.17 -11.97 -11.09
CA GLY A 78 -19.27 -13.03 -12.11
C GLY A 78 -18.42 -12.77 -13.36
N SER A 79 -18.22 -11.49 -13.75
CA SER A 79 -17.35 -11.14 -14.88
C SER A 79 -15.88 -11.20 -14.48
N LEU A 80 -15.54 -10.69 -13.29
CA LEU A 80 -14.20 -10.78 -12.72
C LEU A 80 -13.73 -12.25 -12.69
N ARG A 81 -14.54 -13.15 -12.11
CA ARG A 81 -14.21 -14.58 -12.05
C ARG A 81 -14.04 -15.22 -13.43
N LYS A 82 -14.93 -14.91 -14.38
CA LYS A 82 -14.95 -15.60 -15.70
C LYS A 82 -13.95 -15.04 -16.71
N ARG A 83 -13.60 -13.76 -16.60
CA ARG A 83 -12.83 -13.04 -17.64
C ARG A 83 -11.58 -12.35 -17.12
N GLY A 84 -11.45 -12.18 -15.80
CA GLY A 84 -10.40 -11.33 -15.22
C GLY A 84 -10.54 -9.88 -15.66
N PHE A 85 -9.43 -9.15 -15.61
CA PHE A 85 -9.28 -7.80 -16.15
C PHE A 85 -7.84 -7.59 -16.62
N SER A 86 -7.66 -7.42 -17.93
CA SER A 86 -6.34 -7.54 -18.57
C SER A 86 -5.34 -6.44 -18.24
N SER A 87 -5.79 -5.23 -17.91
CA SER A 87 -4.90 -4.09 -17.65
C SER A 87 -5.55 -3.02 -16.77
N PHE A 88 -5.44 -3.19 -15.46
CA PHE A 88 -5.77 -2.15 -14.49
C PHE A 88 -4.48 -1.49 -13.99
N LYS A 89 -3.97 -0.53 -14.77
CA LYS A 89 -2.66 0.10 -14.53
C LYS A 89 -1.55 -0.95 -14.56
N GLU A 90 -0.75 -1.06 -13.52
CA GLU A 90 0.31 -2.07 -13.35
C GLU A 90 -0.24 -3.48 -13.04
N PHE A 91 -1.52 -3.62 -12.71
CA PHE A 91 -2.13 -4.91 -12.34
C PHE A 91 -2.77 -5.62 -13.53
N HIS A 92 -2.43 -6.90 -13.69
CA HIS A 92 -3.14 -7.83 -14.54
C HIS A 92 -3.89 -8.84 -13.66
N ILE A 93 -5.22 -8.84 -13.79
CA ILE A 93 -6.10 -9.67 -12.97
C ILE A 93 -6.52 -10.88 -13.79
N PRO A 94 -6.09 -12.10 -13.43
CA PRO A 94 -6.34 -13.28 -14.23
C PRO A 94 -7.80 -13.74 -14.11
N ILE A 95 -8.16 -14.71 -14.95
CA ILE A 95 -9.38 -15.50 -14.80
C ILE A 95 -9.31 -16.30 -13.49
N GLY A 96 -10.45 -16.43 -12.81
CA GLY A 96 -10.57 -17.24 -11.58
C GLY A 96 -10.36 -16.47 -10.28
N VAL A 97 -10.27 -15.14 -10.32
CA VAL A 97 -10.29 -14.31 -9.11
C VAL A 97 -11.70 -14.24 -8.54
N VAL A 98 -11.82 -14.47 -7.23
CA VAL A 98 -13.10 -14.46 -6.50
C VAL A 98 -12.99 -13.57 -5.27
N GLU A 99 -14.03 -12.81 -4.98
CA GLU A 99 -14.13 -12.00 -3.78
C GLU A 99 -14.81 -12.73 -2.61
N GLN A 100 -14.48 -12.34 -1.38
CA GLN A 100 -15.07 -12.83 -0.15
C GLN A 100 -15.32 -11.67 0.84
N PRO A 101 -16.54 -11.53 1.38
CA PRO A 101 -17.76 -12.26 1.02
C PRO A 101 -18.25 -11.95 -0.41
N TYR A 102 -19.09 -12.83 -0.96
CA TYR A 102 -19.65 -12.64 -2.31
C TYR A 102 -20.54 -11.40 -2.38
N VAL A 103 -20.34 -10.59 -3.42
CA VAL A 103 -21.21 -9.44 -3.75
C VAL A 103 -21.55 -9.48 -5.23
N GLU A 104 -22.62 -8.80 -5.67
CA GLU A 104 -22.93 -8.77 -7.12
C GLU A 104 -21.94 -7.86 -7.88
N ARG A 105 -21.55 -6.76 -7.23
CA ARG A 105 -20.70 -5.71 -7.79
C ARG A 105 -19.68 -5.28 -6.74
N LEU A 106 -18.44 -5.17 -7.17
CA LEU A 106 -17.33 -4.70 -6.36
C LEU A 106 -16.61 -3.56 -7.08
N VAL A 107 -15.83 -2.80 -6.32
CA VAL A 107 -14.87 -1.82 -6.83
C VAL A 107 -13.48 -2.25 -6.42
N LEU A 108 -12.57 -2.28 -7.39
CA LEU A 108 -11.15 -2.37 -7.15
C LEU A 108 -10.59 -0.95 -7.07
N VAL A 109 -9.94 -0.63 -5.96
CA VAL A 109 -9.22 0.62 -5.74
C VAL A 109 -7.75 0.36 -5.95
N TYR A 110 -7.20 1.06 -6.93
CA TYR A 110 -5.78 1.15 -7.20
C TYR A 110 -5.21 2.39 -6.52
N HIS A 111 -4.04 2.26 -5.89
CA HIS A 111 -3.20 3.39 -5.57
C HIS A 111 -1.72 3.15 -5.89
N ASN A 112 -0.98 4.20 -6.17
CA ASN A 112 0.48 4.19 -6.32
C ASN A 112 1.05 5.34 -5.49
N LEU A 113 1.83 5.00 -4.47
CA LEU A 113 2.28 5.93 -3.46
C LEU A 113 3.49 6.76 -3.87
N GLN A 114 4.14 6.44 -4.99
CA GLN A 114 5.28 7.20 -5.49
C GLN A 114 6.33 7.44 -4.36
N ASN A 115 6.77 8.69 -4.17
CA ASN A 115 7.75 9.08 -3.14
C ASN A 115 7.25 8.91 -1.69
N TRP A 116 5.97 8.63 -1.48
CA TRP A 116 5.37 8.42 -0.17
C TRP A 116 5.57 7.00 0.36
N SER A 117 6.06 6.09 -0.49
CA SER A 117 6.23 4.67 -0.18
C SER A 117 6.99 4.42 1.13
N SER A 118 8.19 4.98 1.27
CA SER A 118 9.03 4.76 2.47
C SER A 118 8.53 5.47 3.72
N LEU A 119 7.61 6.43 3.58
CA LEU A 119 7.00 7.12 4.72
C LEU A 119 5.93 6.24 5.37
N TYR A 120 5.04 5.68 4.57
CA TYR A 120 3.91 4.88 5.07
C TYR A 120 4.25 3.41 5.27
N TYR A 121 5.21 2.90 4.50
CA TYR A 121 5.66 1.52 4.55
C TYR A 121 7.19 1.52 4.76
N PRO A 122 7.68 1.69 5.99
CA PRO A 122 9.11 1.67 6.24
C PRO A 122 9.67 0.23 6.13
N LEU A 123 10.65 0.02 5.25
CA LEU A 123 11.38 -1.25 5.10
C LEU A 123 12.85 -1.10 5.49
N PRO A 124 13.22 -1.33 6.76
CA PRO A 124 14.61 -1.27 7.21
C PRO A 124 15.44 -2.40 6.55
N GLY A 125 16.69 -2.09 6.17
CA GLY A 125 17.57 -3.05 5.48
C GLY A 125 17.33 -3.18 3.97
N PHE A 126 16.29 -2.53 3.44
CA PHE A 126 15.97 -2.55 2.01
C PHE A 126 15.92 -1.14 1.40
N THR A 127 16.06 -1.10 0.08
CA THR A 127 15.87 0.08 -0.75
C THR A 127 14.73 -0.19 -1.73
N TYR A 128 13.83 0.77 -1.87
CA TYR A 128 12.73 0.73 -2.84
C TYR A 128 13.27 0.87 -4.25
N LEU A 129 12.93 -0.09 -5.13
CA LEU A 129 13.22 -0.01 -6.56
C LEU A 129 12.00 0.48 -7.36
N ALA A 130 10.81 0.34 -6.78
CA ALA A 130 9.55 0.79 -7.33
C ALA A 130 8.69 1.41 -6.22
N PRO A 131 7.68 2.22 -6.54
CA PRO A 131 6.73 2.68 -5.53
C PRO A 131 5.82 1.54 -5.06
N VAL A 132 5.29 1.68 -3.86
CA VAL A 132 4.25 0.80 -3.31
C VAL A 132 2.97 0.97 -4.12
N LEU A 133 2.45 -0.15 -4.61
CA LEU A 133 1.21 -0.26 -5.37
C LEU A 133 0.18 -1.01 -4.53
N GLY A 134 -1.03 -0.47 -4.42
CA GLY A 134 -2.13 -1.13 -3.71
C GLY A 134 -3.26 -1.51 -4.64
N LEU A 135 -3.83 -2.68 -4.35
CA LEU A 135 -5.05 -3.18 -4.95
C LEU A 135 -5.97 -3.68 -3.84
N LEU A 136 -6.98 -2.87 -3.51
CA LEU A 136 -7.98 -3.19 -2.49
C LEU A 136 -9.34 -3.37 -3.15
N ALA A 137 -10.16 -4.29 -2.62
CA ALA A 137 -11.50 -4.55 -3.12
C ALA A 137 -12.55 -4.10 -2.10
N TYR A 138 -13.65 -3.55 -2.58
CA TYR A 138 -14.75 -3.07 -1.75
C TYR A 138 -16.11 -3.46 -2.32
N ASP A 139 -17.10 -3.65 -1.44
CA ASP A 139 -18.48 -3.79 -1.86
C ASP A 139 -18.95 -2.54 -2.61
N ALA A 140 -19.57 -2.76 -3.76
CA ALA A 140 -20.14 -1.72 -4.61
C ALA A 140 -21.61 -1.99 -4.97
N SER A 141 -22.31 -2.71 -4.09
CA SER A 141 -23.77 -2.86 -4.06
C SER A 141 -24.45 -1.49 -3.99
N ASN A 142 -23.94 -0.60 -3.13
CA ASN A 142 -24.35 0.80 -3.02
C ASN A 142 -23.14 1.74 -2.98
N LEU A 143 -22.84 2.39 -4.11
CA LEU A 143 -21.73 3.36 -4.22
C LEU A 143 -21.95 4.65 -3.42
N SER A 144 -23.17 4.90 -2.91
CA SER A 144 -23.47 6.06 -2.07
C SER A 144 -23.42 5.73 -0.58
N ALA A 145 -23.06 4.49 -0.21
CA ALA A 145 -22.87 4.11 1.19
C ALA A 145 -21.63 4.81 1.77
N SER A 146 -21.72 5.25 3.03
CA SER A 146 -20.60 5.84 3.77
C SER A 146 -19.58 4.80 4.20
N ASP A 147 -20.03 3.58 4.49
CA ASP A 147 -19.23 2.51 5.07
C ASP A 147 -19.15 1.35 4.08
N LEU A 148 -18.25 1.50 3.12
CA LEU A 148 -18.03 0.49 2.09
C LEU A 148 -17.14 -0.61 2.66
N SER A 149 -17.73 -1.79 2.84
CA SER A 149 -17.03 -2.97 3.36
C SER A 149 -15.90 -3.40 2.43
N GLU A 150 -14.71 -3.58 3.00
CA GLU A 150 -13.57 -4.19 2.31
C GLU A 150 -13.86 -5.69 2.03
N LEU A 151 -13.35 -6.17 0.90
CA LEU A 151 -13.49 -7.54 0.44
C LEU A 151 -12.10 -8.16 0.27
N ASP A 152 -11.97 -9.43 0.62
CA ASP A 152 -10.81 -10.25 0.29
C ASP A 152 -10.93 -10.75 -1.16
N ILE A 153 -9.85 -10.74 -1.95
CA ILE A 153 -9.84 -11.28 -3.33
C ILE A 153 -8.84 -12.43 -3.46
N ARG A 154 -9.31 -13.60 -3.87
CA ARG A 154 -8.47 -14.79 -3.98
C ARG A 154 -8.34 -15.21 -5.42
N ALA A 155 -7.11 -15.31 -5.89
CA ALA A 155 -6.80 -15.89 -7.18
C ALA A 155 -6.66 -17.41 -7.02
N SER A 156 -7.43 -18.19 -7.80
CA SER A 156 -7.55 -19.65 -7.60
C SER A 156 -6.61 -20.50 -8.47
N GLN A 157 -6.13 -19.97 -9.59
CA GLN A 157 -5.33 -20.72 -10.58
C GLN A 157 -4.06 -19.97 -10.95
N ASN A 158 -4.22 -18.74 -11.44
CA ASN A 158 -3.10 -17.88 -11.79
C ASN A 158 -3.02 -16.74 -10.77
N PRO A 159 -1.82 -16.25 -10.45
CA PRO A 159 -1.62 -15.09 -9.58
C PRO A 159 -2.09 -13.80 -10.25
N ILE A 160 -2.40 -12.79 -9.44
CA ILE A 160 -2.48 -11.41 -9.91
C ILE A 160 -1.05 -10.97 -10.24
N LEU A 161 -0.83 -10.57 -11.49
CA LEU A 161 0.50 -10.15 -11.96
C LEU A 161 0.63 -8.64 -11.81
N ILE A 162 1.85 -8.20 -11.50
CA ILE A 162 2.19 -6.79 -11.31
C ILE A 162 3.41 -6.49 -12.18
N THR A 163 3.27 -5.50 -13.04
CA THR A 163 4.34 -5.08 -13.94
C THR A 163 4.94 -3.77 -13.46
N PHE A 164 6.23 -3.79 -13.12
CA PHE A 164 6.98 -2.59 -12.74
C PHE A 164 7.85 -2.11 -13.90
N PHE A 165 7.66 -0.87 -14.31
CA PHE A 165 8.48 -0.23 -15.34
C PHE A 165 9.81 0.27 -14.73
N ASN A 166 10.93 0.06 -15.43
CA ASN A 166 12.31 0.43 -15.04
C ASN A 166 13.00 -0.47 -14.00
N ALA A 167 12.94 -1.79 -14.17
CA ALA A 167 13.80 -2.69 -13.39
C ALA A 167 15.23 -2.69 -13.96
N SER A 168 16.13 -1.93 -13.34
CA SER A 168 17.55 -1.84 -13.72
C SER A 168 18.21 -3.22 -13.87
N SER A 169 19.00 -3.37 -14.93
CA SER A 169 19.86 -4.53 -15.16
C SER A 169 21.02 -4.51 -14.16
N GLY A 170 21.28 -5.65 -13.48
CA GLY A 170 22.37 -5.80 -12.51
C GLY A 170 21.95 -5.77 -11.03
N LEU A 171 20.67 -5.54 -10.71
CA LEU A 171 20.13 -5.68 -9.36
C LEU A 171 19.44 -7.04 -9.18
N SER A 172 19.42 -7.55 -7.94
CA SER A 172 18.64 -8.73 -7.51
C SER A 172 17.37 -8.28 -6.77
N PRO A 173 16.31 -7.86 -7.50
CA PRO A 173 15.10 -7.36 -6.87
C PRO A 173 14.40 -8.44 -6.03
N LYS A 174 13.67 -8.02 -5.00
CA LYS A 174 12.81 -8.86 -4.16
C LYS A 174 11.44 -8.22 -4.07
N CYS A 175 10.38 -9.03 -4.13
CA CYS A 175 9.01 -8.55 -3.93
C CYS A 175 8.62 -8.64 -2.46
N VAL A 176 7.90 -7.63 -1.99
CA VAL A 176 7.35 -7.57 -0.63
C VAL A 176 5.88 -7.19 -0.73
N TYR A 177 5.03 -7.85 0.06
CA TYR A 177 3.65 -7.41 0.28
C TYR A 177 3.50 -6.81 1.67
N PHE A 178 2.54 -5.92 1.82
CA PHE A 178 2.14 -5.39 3.11
C PHE A 178 0.73 -5.87 3.43
N GLY A 179 0.57 -6.32 4.68
CA GLY A 179 -0.76 -6.55 5.22
C GLY A 179 -1.47 -5.22 5.41
N LEU A 180 -2.77 -5.31 5.67
CA LEU A 180 -3.61 -4.17 5.98
C LEU A 180 -3.16 -3.42 7.24
N ASP A 181 -2.33 -4.02 8.10
CA ASP A 181 -1.72 -3.37 9.26
C ASP A 181 -0.49 -2.50 8.88
N GLY A 182 -0.10 -2.47 7.61
CA GLY A 182 1.09 -1.80 7.12
C GLY A 182 2.38 -2.59 7.35
N LEU A 183 2.30 -3.82 7.87
CA LEU A 183 3.46 -4.65 8.14
C LEU A 183 3.83 -5.50 6.93
N ALA A 184 5.13 -5.61 6.68
CA ALA A 184 5.66 -6.44 5.61
C ALA A 184 5.43 -7.92 5.93
N GLY A 185 4.73 -8.62 5.03
CA GLY A 185 4.49 -10.05 5.15
C GLY A 185 5.36 -10.89 4.23
N ARG A 186 5.41 -12.21 4.47
CA ARG A 186 6.12 -13.20 3.66
C ARG A 186 5.23 -13.69 2.51
N ILE A 187 5.59 -13.44 1.25
CA ILE A 187 4.85 -13.93 0.08
C ILE A 187 4.73 -15.46 0.15
N GLY A 188 3.56 -15.95 0.53
CA GLY A 188 3.12 -17.32 0.26
C GLY A 188 2.21 -17.32 -0.97
N ASN A 189 1.93 -18.50 -1.53
CA ASN A 189 1.12 -18.75 -2.74
C ASN A 189 -0.36 -18.29 -2.66
N ALA A 190 -0.71 -17.42 -1.70
CA ALA A 190 -2.03 -16.82 -1.59
C ALA A 190 -2.02 -15.53 -2.42
N GLY A 191 -2.95 -15.43 -3.38
CA GLY A 191 -3.07 -14.29 -4.30
C GLY A 191 -2.94 -12.93 -3.62
N CYS A 192 -2.23 -12.01 -4.27
CA CYS A 192 -1.97 -10.67 -3.75
C CYS A 192 -3.29 -9.88 -3.55
N VAL A 193 -3.71 -9.73 -2.29
CA VAL A 193 -4.60 -8.65 -1.84
C VAL A 193 -3.76 -7.74 -0.98
N GLY A 194 -3.79 -6.44 -1.28
CA GLY A 194 -3.05 -5.44 -0.51
C GLY A 194 -1.90 -4.82 -1.28
N GLU A 195 -1.07 -4.09 -0.55
CA GLU A 195 0.01 -3.31 -1.12
C GLU A 195 1.25 -4.16 -1.41
N THR A 196 1.90 -3.90 -2.54
CA THR A 196 3.09 -4.65 -2.97
C THR A 196 4.13 -3.72 -3.57
N VAL A 197 5.39 -4.15 -3.50
CA VAL A 197 6.50 -3.36 -3.99
C VAL A 197 7.71 -4.21 -4.36
N GLN A 198 8.55 -3.68 -5.25
CA GLN A 198 9.85 -4.22 -5.58
C GLN A 198 10.95 -3.50 -4.79
N THR A 199 11.83 -4.27 -4.14
CA THR A 199 12.91 -3.78 -3.28
C THR A 199 14.24 -4.47 -3.58
N GLN A 200 15.33 -4.00 -2.96
CA GLN A 200 16.63 -4.65 -2.94
C GLN A 200 17.24 -4.54 -1.54
N GLU A 201 17.97 -5.56 -1.11
CA GLU A 201 18.73 -5.54 0.15
C GLU A 201 19.87 -4.52 0.09
N LYS A 202 20.10 -3.78 1.19
CA LYS A 202 21.21 -2.85 1.30
C LYS A 202 22.49 -3.63 1.58
N ASP A 203 23.43 -3.63 0.64
CA ASP A 203 24.78 -4.16 0.88
C ASP A 203 25.39 -3.40 2.07
N THR A 204 25.58 -4.12 3.17
CA THR A 204 26.21 -3.56 4.35
C THR A 204 27.72 -3.71 4.17
N ASP A 205 28.39 -2.65 3.74
CA ASP A 205 29.85 -2.60 3.65
C ASP A 205 30.45 -2.75 5.05
N ASN A 206 30.75 -4.00 5.44
CA ASN A 206 31.68 -4.28 6.53
C ASN A 206 32.50 -5.54 6.21
N ALA A 207 33.69 -5.28 5.66
CA ALA A 207 34.93 -6.03 5.79
C ALA A 207 34.92 -7.58 5.60
N THR A 208 35.51 -7.99 4.47
CA THR A 208 36.35 -9.19 4.28
C THR A 208 35.92 -10.50 4.95
N ASP A 209 35.16 -11.33 4.22
CA ASP A 209 35.38 -12.78 4.22
C ASP A 209 34.80 -13.40 2.94
N SER A 210 35.70 -13.74 2.01
CA SER A 210 35.39 -14.42 0.74
C SER A 210 35.04 -15.91 0.95
N ARG A 211 34.14 -16.21 1.90
CA ARG A 211 33.74 -17.59 2.20
C ARG A 211 32.39 -17.73 2.90
N LYS A 212 31.31 -17.12 2.38
CA LYS A 212 29.94 -17.55 2.76
C LYS A 212 29.56 -18.84 2.02
N ARG A 213 30.06 -19.98 2.53
CA ARG A 213 29.25 -21.22 2.53
C ARG A 213 28.20 -21.03 3.61
N HIS A 214 26.91 -21.14 3.26
CA HIS A 214 25.84 -21.38 4.22
C HIS A 214 24.97 -22.52 3.68
N TYR A 215 24.79 -23.51 4.55
CA TYR A 215 24.00 -24.71 4.33
C TYR A 215 22.58 -24.51 4.89
N ILE A 216 21.61 -25.04 4.15
CA ILE A 216 20.44 -25.82 4.60
C ILE A 216 19.19 -25.08 5.16
N THR A 217 18.13 -25.27 4.35
CA THR A 217 16.67 -25.45 4.63
C THR A 217 15.92 -24.33 5.35
N ASP A 218 15.07 -23.63 4.60
CA ASP A 218 13.67 -24.02 4.46
C ASP A 218 13.11 -23.38 3.18
N ASP A 219 12.31 -24.16 2.46
CA ASP A 219 11.68 -23.81 1.18
C ASP A 219 10.94 -22.47 1.28
N ASN A 220 11.04 -21.63 0.23
CA ASN A 220 10.20 -20.45 -0.14
C ASN A 220 11.03 -19.25 -0.64
N TYR A 221 11.95 -19.49 -1.58
CA TYR A 221 12.62 -18.43 -2.35
C TYR A 221 12.12 -18.49 -3.79
N TRP A 222 11.44 -17.43 -4.25
CA TRP A 222 11.03 -17.30 -5.66
C TRP A 222 12.20 -16.79 -6.49
N GLU A 223 12.58 -17.54 -7.53
CA GLU A 223 13.63 -17.18 -8.48
C GLU A 223 13.01 -16.54 -9.73
N PHE A 224 13.63 -15.45 -10.20
CA PHE A 224 13.23 -14.73 -11.41
C PHE A 224 13.47 -15.61 -12.64
N LYS A 225 12.42 -15.90 -13.42
CA LYS A 225 12.61 -16.34 -14.81
C LYS A 225 12.63 -15.13 -15.72
N GLY A 226 13.84 -14.67 -16.04
CA GLY A 226 14.04 -13.80 -17.20
C GLY A 226 13.62 -14.58 -18.45
N THR A 227 12.77 -13.98 -19.29
CA THR A 227 12.49 -14.55 -20.61
C THR A 227 13.74 -14.37 -21.47
N ASP A 228 14.46 -15.46 -21.71
CA ASP A 228 15.55 -15.49 -22.67
C ASP A 228 14.98 -15.27 -24.07
N GLY A 229 15.07 -14.03 -24.55
CA GLY A 229 14.58 -13.69 -25.88
C GLY A 229 14.55 -12.19 -26.14
N ILE A 230 15.70 -11.66 -26.57
CA ILE A 230 15.88 -10.47 -27.42
C ILE A 230 14.82 -9.36 -27.24
N GLY A 231 15.17 -8.36 -26.43
CA GLY A 231 14.73 -6.98 -26.65
C GLY A 231 13.43 -6.53 -26.00
N ASP A 232 12.96 -7.16 -24.92
CA ASP A 232 11.81 -6.64 -24.16
C ASP A 232 12.22 -6.21 -22.74
N SER A 233 11.98 -4.94 -22.43
CA SER A 233 12.29 -4.29 -21.15
C SER A 233 11.23 -4.53 -20.06
N ASP A 234 10.30 -5.45 -20.31
CA ASP A 234 9.18 -5.74 -19.42
C ASP A 234 9.47 -6.96 -18.53
N LYS A 235 9.66 -6.74 -17.23
CA LYS A 235 9.81 -7.82 -16.25
C LYS A 235 8.45 -8.14 -15.65
N THR A 236 7.89 -9.29 -16.03
CA THR A 236 6.66 -9.83 -15.44
C THR A 236 7.01 -10.65 -14.20
N ILE A 237 6.39 -10.33 -13.07
CA ILE A 237 6.55 -11.13 -11.84
C ILE A 237 5.37 -12.11 -11.76
N VAL A 238 5.69 -13.39 -11.78
CA VAL A 238 4.75 -14.50 -11.62
C VAL A 238 4.92 -15.05 -10.20
N GLY A 239 3.88 -14.98 -9.38
CA GLY A 239 3.82 -15.75 -8.13
C GLY A 239 3.23 -17.13 -8.42
N GLU A 240 3.93 -18.22 -8.13
CA GLU A 240 3.28 -19.55 -8.17
C GLU A 240 2.53 -19.86 -6.85
#